data_AF-A0A2V7GBM4-F1
#
_entry.id   AF-A0A2V7GBM4-F1
#
_cell.length_a   1.000
_cell.length_b   1.000
_cell.length_c   1.000
_cell.angle_alpha   90.00
_cell.angle_beta   90.00
_cell.angle_gamma   90.00
#
_symmetry.space_group_name_H-M   'P 1'
#
loop_
_entity.id
_entity.type
_entity.pdbx_description
1 polymer ?
#
loop_
_entity_poly.entity_id
_entity_poly.type
_entity_poly.pdbx_seq_one_letter_code
_entity_poly.pdbx_strand_id
1 'polypeptide(L)'
;MRYATRALALLAVLAVPAVGGAQGGPIRIGLLAPLSGAFSATGKDMVVGTELYLDVRKVERVEGKLQNTVIAAFPGVGQFWKYSAEEYMKLPLYTRDAPPCKHC
;
A
#
# COMPACT_ATOMS: atom_id res chain seq x y z
N MET A 1 -69.61 7.41 -18.18
CA MET A 1 -68.44 6.55 -18.42
C MET A 1 -67.20 7.24 -17.83
N ARG A 2 -66.79 6.87 -16.61
CA ARG A 2 -65.73 7.52 -15.81
C ARG A 2 -64.70 6.47 -15.38
N TYR A 3 -63.95 5.87 -16.31
CA TYR A 3 -62.96 4.82 -15.97
C TYR A 3 -61.68 4.86 -16.81
N ALA A 4 -61.28 6.02 -17.34
CA ALA A 4 -60.12 6.14 -18.24
C ALA A 4 -58.86 6.77 -17.60
N THR A 5 -58.73 6.76 -16.26
CA THR A 5 -57.66 7.49 -15.56
C THR A 5 -56.70 6.65 -14.72
N ARG A 6 -56.64 5.32 -14.90
CA ARG A 6 -55.73 4.47 -14.12
C ARG A 6 -55.04 3.41 -14.98
N ALA A 7 -54.18 3.82 -15.91
CA ALA A 7 -53.36 2.87 -16.65
C ALA A 7 -52.05 3.47 -17.20
N LEU A 8 -51.52 4.54 -16.62
CA LEU A 8 -50.14 4.96 -16.92
C LEU A 8 -49.21 4.31 -15.89
N ALA A 9 -48.89 3.06 -16.22
CA ALA A 9 -47.69 2.32 -15.91
C ALA A 9 -46.73 2.97 -14.90
N LEU A 10 -46.71 2.39 -13.70
CA LEU A 10 -45.49 2.23 -12.91
C LEU A 10 -44.41 1.63 -13.81
N LEU A 11 -43.47 2.45 -14.27
CA LEU A 11 -42.20 1.99 -14.85
C LEU A 11 -41.10 2.97 -14.44
N ALA A 12 -40.81 2.99 -13.14
CA ALA A 12 -39.69 3.72 -12.58
C ALA A 12 -39.02 2.86 -11.50
N VAL A 13 -38.56 1.67 -11.90
CA VAL A 13 -37.71 0.81 -11.08
C VAL A 13 -36.51 0.42 -11.94
N LEU A 14 -35.31 0.60 -11.36
CA LEU A 14 -33.96 0.25 -11.86
C LEU A 14 -33.20 1.33 -12.64
N ALA A 15 -32.95 2.47 -11.99
CA ALA A 15 -31.66 3.14 -12.14
C ALA A 15 -30.87 2.93 -10.84
N VAL A 16 -30.29 1.73 -10.68
CA VAL A 16 -29.24 1.53 -9.67
C VAL A 16 -28.00 2.24 -10.22
N PRO A 17 -27.48 3.30 -9.58
CA PRO A 17 -26.21 3.84 -10.01
C PRO A 17 -25.17 2.77 -9.71
N ALA A 18 -24.47 2.30 -10.75
CA ALA A 18 -23.27 1.52 -10.59
C ALA A 18 -22.19 2.42 -9.94
N VAL A 19 -22.26 2.58 -8.62
CA VAL A 19 -21.18 3.18 -7.83
C VAL A 19 -20.11 2.11 -7.68
N GLY A 20 -19.40 1.89 -8.77
CA GLY A 20 -18.30 0.96 -8.91
C GLY A 20 -17.31 1.49 -9.93
N GLY A 21 -17.10 2.81 -9.94
CA GLY A 21 -16.01 3.41 -10.69
C GLY A 21 -14.69 3.03 -10.03
N ALA A 22 -13.84 2.30 -10.76
CA ALA A 22 -12.43 2.19 -10.43
C ALA A 22 -11.89 3.59 -10.10
N GLN A 23 -11.26 3.75 -8.94
CA GLN A 23 -10.70 5.03 -8.52
C GLN A 23 -9.53 5.39 -9.45
N GLY A 24 -9.85 6.02 -10.59
CA GLY A 24 -8.87 6.51 -11.58
C GLY A 24 -8.15 7.78 -11.14
N GLY A 25 -8.16 8.09 -9.85
CA GLY A 25 -7.45 9.21 -9.25
C GLY A 25 -6.21 8.75 -8.48
N PRO A 26 -5.27 9.66 -8.17
CA PRO A 26 -4.11 9.34 -7.34
C PRO A 26 -4.57 8.79 -5.98
N ILE A 27 -4.02 7.63 -5.59
CA ILE A 27 -4.31 6.97 -4.31
C ILE A 27 -3.70 7.82 -3.21
N ARG A 28 -4.55 8.27 -2.26
CA ARG A 28 -4.10 9.02 -1.09
C ARG A 28 -3.76 8.06 0.02
N ILE A 29 -2.51 8.10 0.47
CA ILE A 29 -2.01 7.28 1.58
C ILE A 29 -1.81 8.21 2.78
N GLY A 30 -2.48 7.93 3.89
CA GLY A 30 -2.28 8.66 5.14
C GLY A 30 -1.16 8.03 5.96
N LEU A 31 -0.21 8.85 6.44
CA LEU A 31 0.81 8.45 7.40
C LEU A 31 0.54 9.14 8.74
N LEU A 32 0.47 8.37 9.82
CA LEU A 32 0.39 8.89 11.18
C LEU A 32 1.75 8.70 11.86
N ALA A 33 2.38 9.79 12.29
CA ALA A 33 3.67 9.77 12.96
C ALA A 33 3.68 10.72 14.17
N PRO A 34 4.28 10.33 15.32
CA PRO A 34 4.35 11.18 16.50
C PRO A 34 5.43 12.25 16.33
N LEU A 35 5.03 13.50 16.06
CA LEU A 35 5.98 14.62 15.89
C LEU A 35 6.37 15.33 17.20
N SER A 36 5.83 14.88 18.32
CA SER A 36 6.06 15.46 19.65
C SER A 36 6.27 14.37 20.71
N GLY A 37 6.79 14.77 21.88
CA GLY A 37 7.10 13.86 22.99
C GLY A 37 8.41 13.09 22.82
N ALA A 38 8.60 12.07 23.66
CA ALA A 38 9.85 11.30 23.74
C ALA A 38 10.22 10.56 22.42
N PHE A 39 9.23 10.28 21.58
CA PHE A 39 9.40 9.59 20.29
C PHE A 39 9.43 10.53 19.08
N SER A 40 9.51 11.85 19.30
CA SER A 40 9.49 12.85 18.23
C SER A 40 10.65 12.74 17.24
N ALA A 41 11.82 12.27 17.68
CA ALA A 41 12.95 12.00 16.81
C ALA A 41 12.58 10.89 15.79
N THR A 42 12.10 9.74 16.29
CA THR A 42 11.66 8.63 15.45
C THR A 42 10.50 9.03 14.54
N GLY A 43 9.54 9.82 15.03
CA GLY A 43 8.42 10.27 14.18
C GLY A 43 8.87 11.18 13.04
N LYS A 44 9.89 12.03 13.23
CA LYS A 44 10.49 12.81 12.14
C LYS A 44 11.17 11.90 11.12
N ASP A 45 11.94 10.92 11.58
CA ASP A 45 12.61 9.95 10.70
C ASP A 45 11.60 9.14 9.89
N MET A 46 10.45 8.80 10.46
CA MET A 46 9.36 8.11 9.76
C MET A 46 8.76 8.95 8.64
N VAL A 47 8.53 10.25 8.87
CA VAL A 47 7.99 11.15 7.84
C VAL A 47 9.01 11.29 6.70
N VAL A 48 10.26 11.63 7.03
CA VAL A 48 11.33 11.79 6.04
C VAL A 48 11.56 10.49 5.25
N GLY A 49 11.56 9.35 5.94
CA GLY A 49 11.71 8.04 5.29
C GLY A 49 10.55 7.69 4.35
N THR A 50 9.32 8.10 4.68
CA THR A 50 8.15 7.86 3.83
C THR A 50 8.16 8.77 2.60
N GLU A 51 8.55 10.03 2.75
CA GLU A 51 8.74 10.96 1.63
C GLU A 51 9.81 10.41 0.67
N LEU A 52 10.96 10.02 1.20
CA LEU A 52 12.02 9.37 0.41
C LEU A 52 11.52 8.12 -0.34
N TYR A 53 10.69 7.30 0.31
CA TYR A 53 10.13 6.11 -0.33
C TYR A 53 9.21 6.44 -1.51
N LEU A 54 8.36 7.46 -1.37
CA LEU A 54 7.47 7.88 -2.46
C LEU A 54 8.26 8.53 -3.61
N ASP A 55 9.40 9.16 -3.31
CA ASP A 55 10.27 9.74 -4.33
C ASP A 55 11.11 8.71 -5.09
N VAL A 56 11.40 7.55 -4.47
CA VAL A 56 12.31 6.54 -5.06
C VAL A 56 11.57 5.37 -5.71
N ARG A 57 10.23 5.40 -5.67
CA ARG A 57 9.33 4.36 -6.20
C ARG A 57 8.26 4.97 -7.09
N LYS A 58 7.93 4.25 -8.17
CA LYS A 58 6.79 4.60 -9.04
C LYS A 58 5.90 3.39 -9.26
N VAL A 59 4.63 3.62 -9.54
CA VAL A 59 3.71 2.55 -9.92
C VAL A 59 3.69 2.45 -11.45
N GLU A 60 4.12 1.31 -11.97
CA GLU A 60 4.11 1.00 -13.40
C GLU A 60 3.23 -0.21 -13.70
N ARG A 61 2.75 -0.30 -14.93
CA ARG A 61 2.04 -1.48 -15.40
C ARG A 61 3.03 -2.46 -16.02
N VAL A 62 3.31 -3.56 -15.31
CA VAL A 62 4.16 -4.66 -15.77
C VAL A 62 3.25 -5.87 -15.99
N GLU A 63 3.27 -6.43 -17.20
CA GLU A 63 2.44 -7.60 -17.58
C GLU A 63 0.93 -7.40 -17.29
N GLY A 64 0.43 -6.19 -17.51
CA GLY A 64 -0.98 -5.87 -17.28
C GLY A 64 -1.35 -5.67 -15.80
N LYS A 65 -0.43 -5.85 -14.85
CA LYS A 65 -0.64 -5.60 -13.42
C LYS A 65 0.08 -4.33 -12.98
N LEU A 66 -0.52 -3.58 -12.04
CA LEU A 66 0.17 -2.45 -11.41
C LEU A 66 1.21 -3.00 -10.42
N GLN A 67 2.45 -2.58 -10.57
CA GLN A 67 3.58 -2.97 -9.73
C GLN A 67 4.34 -1.73 -9.28
N ASN A 68 4.87 -1.78 -8.06
CA ASN A 68 5.79 -0.78 -7.56
C ASN A 68 7.20 -1.08 -8.10
N THR A 69 7.74 -0.17 -8.91
CA THR A 69 9.07 -0.28 -9.51
C THR A 69 10.04 0.71 -8.88
N VAL A 70 11.31 0.30 -8.79
CA VAL A 70 12.41 1.10 -8.24
C VAL A 70 12.83 2.13 -9.29
N ILE A 71 12.92 3.43 -8.95
CA ILE A 71 13.53 4.45 -9.83
C ILE A 71 14.94 4.87 -9.42
N ALA A 72 15.26 4.77 -8.12
CA ALA A 72 16.58 5.08 -7.61
C ALA A 72 17.01 4.03 -6.57
N ALA A 73 18.28 3.66 -6.63
CA ALA A 73 18.94 2.81 -5.64
C ALA A 73 20.09 3.58 -5.02
N PHE A 74 20.19 3.58 -3.69
CA PHE A 74 21.28 4.24 -2.98
C PHE A 74 22.42 3.26 -2.76
N PRO A 75 23.65 3.56 -3.22
CA PRO A 75 24.79 2.68 -3.03
C PRO A 75 25.07 2.49 -1.53
N GLY A 76 25.31 1.25 -1.11
CA GLY A 76 25.59 0.91 0.30
C GLY A 76 24.34 0.70 1.18
N VAL A 77 23.14 0.87 0.65
CA VAL A 77 21.89 0.56 1.35
C VAL A 77 21.25 -0.69 0.74
N GLY A 78 21.35 -1.82 1.45
CA GLY A 78 20.84 -3.11 1.00
C GLY A 78 19.86 -3.74 1.98
N GLN A 79 18.92 -4.54 1.48
CA GLN A 79 18.00 -5.34 2.30
C GLN A 79 18.75 -6.29 3.25
N PHE A 80 19.96 -6.69 2.87
CA PHE A 80 20.75 -7.72 3.53
C PHE A 80 21.73 -7.17 4.58
N TRP A 81 21.55 -5.91 4.99
CA TRP A 81 22.43 -5.21 5.92
C TRP A 81 23.91 -5.33 5.50
N LYS A 82 24.73 -6.02 6.32
CA LYS A 82 26.17 -6.20 6.10
C LYS A 82 26.52 -7.40 5.23
N TYR A 83 25.54 -8.19 4.80
CA TYR A 83 25.74 -9.42 4.02
C TYR A 83 25.48 -9.17 2.53
N SER A 84 26.11 -9.99 1.69
CA SER A 84 25.68 -10.11 0.30
C SER A 84 24.31 -10.80 0.19
N ALA A 85 23.63 -10.60 -0.93
CA ALA A 85 22.36 -11.27 -1.19
C ALA A 85 22.52 -12.79 -1.17
N GLU A 86 23.60 -13.30 -1.75
CA GLU A 86 23.89 -14.72 -1.89
C GLU A 86 24.16 -15.38 -0.53
N GLU A 87 24.85 -14.68 0.37
CA GLU A 87 25.08 -15.15 1.74
C GLU A 87 23.80 -15.12 2.56
N TYR A 88 23.05 -14.01 2.49
CA TYR A 88 21.83 -13.86 3.28
C TYR A 88 20.76 -14.89 2.89
N MET A 89 20.59 -15.16 1.60
CA MET A 89 19.60 -16.12 1.11
C MET A 89 19.94 -17.58 1.42
N LYS A 90 21.18 -17.88 1.85
CA LYS A 90 21.58 -19.20 2.36
C LYS A 90 21.33 -19.35 3.86
N LEU A 91 21.13 -18.25 4.59
CA LEU A 91 20.82 -18.32 6.01
C LEU A 91 19.45 -18.96 6.20
N PRO A 92 19.25 -19.76 7.27
CA PRO A 92 17.92 -20.25 7.60
C PRO A 92 16.99 -19.07 7.87
N LEU A 93 15.74 -19.20 7.43
CA LEU A 93 14.71 -18.22 7.78
C LEU A 93 14.61 -18.12 9.30
N TYR A 94 14.44 -16.89 9.78
CA TYR A 94 14.14 -16.66 11.19
C TYR A 94 12.80 -17.32 11.50
N THR A 95 12.83 -18.35 12.34
CA THR A 95 11.66 -19.08 12.81
C THR A 95 11.62 -19.00 14.32
N ARG A 96 10.52 -19.44 14.93
CA ARG A 96 10.46 -19.55 16.40
C ARG A 96 11.62 -20.40 16.94
N ASP A 97 12.02 -21.42 16.20
CA ASP A 97 13.00 -22.42 16.62
C ASP A 97 14.44 -22.08 16.14
N ALA A 98 14.60 -21.09 15.26
CA ALA A 98 15.89 -20.65 14.73
C ALA A 98 15.98 -19.11 14.64
N PRO A 99 16.96 -18.45 15.28
CA PRO A 99 18.06 -19.02 16.03
C PRO A 99 17.60 -19.63 17.36
N PRO A 100 18.29 -20.69 17.84
CA PRO A 100 17.95 -21.33 19.11
C PRO A 100 18.00 -20.28 20.20
N CYS A 101 16.88 -20.14 20.89
CA CYS A 101 16.74 -19.10 21.87
C CYS A 101 17.65 -19.41 23.07
N LYS A 102 18.46 -18.42 23.46
CA LYS A 102 19.47 -18.57 24.53
C LYS A 102 18.90 -18.48 25.94
N HIS A 103 17.69 -17.91 26.10
CA HIS A 103 17.07 -17.56 27.39
C HIS A 103 15.56 -17.87 27.45
N CYS A 104 15.14 -18.93 26.77
CA CYS A 104 13.88 -19.60 27.01
C CYS A 104 14.12 -20.69 28.07
#